data_AF-A0A921GRQ9-F1
#
_entry.id   AF-A0A921GRQ9-F1
#
_cell.length_a   1.000
_cell.length_b   1.000
_cell.length_c   1.000
_cell.angle_alpha   90.00
_cell.angle_beta   90.00
_cell.angle_gamma   90.00
#
_symmetry.space_group_name_H-M   'P 1'
#
loop_
_entity.id
_entity.type
_entity.pdbx_description
1 polymer ?
#
loop_
_entity_poly.entity_id
_entity_poly.type
_entity_poly.pdbx_seq_one_letter_code
_entity_poly.pdbx_strand_id
1 'polypeptide(L)'
;GDRQEAMTREEFAAVLRGGLGHVHRPGGRFEYSNTGYALLGRVIDEVTGSDYATEIRRRFLDPLGLTATGWSSGEIDTGRLATGHRLADRTDATRFEAVPLDSPGVYGAMAGLFSSVDDVATWVRFLAAADAPDSASRGTGPLATASRREMQQLHRHQALAPLPAGEDQVSPGFDRVRGYGFGLVVEHFPDLGEVISHSGGYPGYGSFMVWHRDSGVGVVALANSKYAPATPLSMQALRILQREAPELLARRAPEAAPRTLEAARAALDWLRTDEDALADAWFADNMDLDVPRAERRRRLEKALAATGLDASALEALRVEDAQVLSRARMRWTVPARSGAGSAGSASGGGAAAGGAGAAGGATSAAGAATAPSALQVELLMDPRREGLVQSLDTIAR
;
A
#
# COMPACT_ATOMS: atom_id res chain seq x y z
N GLY A 1 -28.89 9.75 13.20
CA GLY A 1 -28.57 10.11 11.79
C GLY A 1 -27.84 11.43 11.75
N ASP A 2 -27.38 11.89 10.59
CA ASP A 2 -26.45 13.03 10.41
C ASP A 2 -26.95 14.42 10.87
N ARG A 3 -28.12 14.49 11.51
CA ARG A 3 -28.75 15.69 12.09
C ARG A 3 -29.08 15.52 13.57
N GLN A 4 -28.36 14.63 14.24
CA GLN A 4 -28.51 14.37 15.68
C GLN A 4 -27.19 14.65 16.40
N GLU A 5 -26.34 15.51 15.83
CA GLU A 5 -25.03 15.84 16.38
C GLU A 5 -25.13 16.26 17.85
N ALA A 6 -26.06 17.18 18.12
CA ALA A 6 -26.29 17.79 19.43
C ALA A 6 -26.86 16.84 20.51
N MET A 7 -27.06 15.55 20.21
CA MET A 7 -27.55 14.60 21.20
C MET A 7 -26.59 14.53 22.39
N THR A 8 -27.15 14.64 23.59
CA THR A 8 -26.39 14.60 24.85
C THR A 8 -25.97 13.17 25.20
N ARG A 9 -25.03 13.04 26.14
CA ARG A 9 -24.56 11.73 26.66
C ARG A 9 -25.69 10.97 27.35
N GLU A 10 -26.53 11.68 28.09
CA GLU A 10 -27.65 11.13 28.84
C GLU A 10 -28.74 10.60 27.91
N GLU A 11 -29.07 11.35 26.86
CA GLU A 11 -30.01 10.93 25.82
C GLU A 11 -29.47 9.71 25.07
N PHE A 12 -28.20 9.73 24.67
CA PHE A 12 -27.60 8.58 23.99
C PHE A 12 -27.60 7.34 24.89
N ALA A 13 -27.28 7.48 26.18
CA ALA A 13 -27.37 6.37 27.13
C ALA A 13 -28.81 5.84 27.28
N ALA A 14 -29.82 6.71 27.20
CA ALA A 14 -31.23 6.28 27.19
C ALA A 14 -31.59 5.49 25.93
N VAL A 15 -31.10 5.91 24.75
CA VAL A 15 -31.24 5.16 23.50
C VAL A 15 -30.60 3.77 23.64
N LEU A 16 -29.40 3.67 24.19
CA LEU A 16 -28.71 2.39 24.37
C LEU A 16 -29.46 1.44 25.33
N ARG A 17 -30.07 1.96 26.41
CA ARG A 17 -30.90 1.16 27.32
C ARG A 17 -32.16 0.60 26.65
N GLY A 18 -32.71 1.33 25.68
CA GLY A 18 -33.85 0.88 24.87
C GLY A 18 -33.50 -0.24 23.87
N GLY A 19 -32.20 -0.53 23.70
CA GLY A 19 -31.69 -1.46 22.70
C GLY A 19 -31.51 -0.79 21.33
N LEU A 20 -30.55 -1.28 20.56
CA LEU A 20 -30.33 -0.85 19.18
C LEU A 20 -30.90 -1.89 18.21
N GLY A 21 -31.66 -1.43 17.22
CA GLY A 21 -32.10 -2.28 16.13
C GLY A 21 -30.92 -2.81 15.31
N HIS A 22 -31.04 -4.04 14.81
CA HIS A 22 -30.03 -4.67 13.96
C HIS A 22 -30.57 -4.85 12.54
N VAL A 23 -29.90 -4.25 11.55
CA VAL A 23 -30.21 -4.47 10.13
C VAL A 23 -29.73 -5.85 9.67
N HIS A 24 -28.61 -6.31 10.25
CA HIS A 24 -27.99 -7.61 9.96
C HIS A 24 -27.49 -8.27 11.25
N ARG A 25 -27.23 -9.59 11.18
CA ARG A 25 -26.52 -10.29 12.26
C ARG A 25 -25.11 -9.68 12.43
N PRO A 26 -24.66 -9.38 13.66
CA PRO A 26 -23.32 -8.85 13.90
C PRO A 26 -22.23 -9.69 13.24
N GLY A 27 -21.29 -9.02 12.55
CA GLY A 27 -20.20 -9.67 11.81
C GLY A 27 -20.60 -10.35 10.49
N GLY A 28 -21.89 -10.36 10.12
CA GLY A 28 -22.36 -11.04 8.92
C GLY A 28 -22.15 -10.26 7.61
N ARG A 29 -22.30 -8.93 7.65
CA ARG A 29 -22.15 -8.04 6.49
C ARG A 29 -21.55 -6.70 6.92
N PHE A 30 -20.90 -6.03 5.97
CA PHE A 30 -20.53 -4.63 6.13
C PHE A 30 -21.76 -3.74 5.94
N GLU A 31 -21.98 -2.83 6.88
CA GLU A 31 -22.95 -1.73 6.79
C GLU A 31 -22.32 -0.53 7.48
N TYR A 32 -22.29 0.62 6.81
CA TYR A 32 -21.71 1.82 7.41
C TYR A 32 -22.67 2.39 8.45
N SER A 33 -22.16 2.76 9.63
CA SER A 33 -23.01 3.23 10.74
C SER A 33 -22.38 4.37 11.51
N ASN A 34 -22.96 5.57 11.36
CA ASN A 34 -22.61 6.74 12.17
C ASN A 34 -22.91 6.51 13.66
N THR A 35 -23.96 5.75 13.99
CA THR A 35 -24.21 5.33 15.38
C THR A 35 -23.09 4.42 15.90
N GLY A 36 -22.47 3.61 15.04
CA GLY A 36 -21.28 2.85 15.38
C GLY A 36 -20.10 3.73 15.81
N TYR A 37 -19.89 4.87 15.14
CA TYR A 37 -18.87 5.84 15.53
C TYR A 37 -19.22 6.59 16.83
N ALA A 38 -20.49 6.96 17.03
CA ALA A 38 -20.95 7.52 18.30
C ALA A 38 -20.74 6.54 19.48
N LEU A 39 -20.96 5.23 19.26
CA LEU A 39 -20.62 4.18 20.22
C LEU A 39 -19.13 4.12 20.53
N LEU A 40 -18.26 4.24 19.52
CA LEU A 40 -16.80 4.28 19.74
C LEU A 40 -16.39 5.50 20.57
N GLY A 41 -16.98 6.67 20.34
CA GLY A 41 -16.81 7.84 21.20
C GLY A 41 -17.16 7.55 22.66
N ARG A 42 -18.31 6.91 22.89
CA ARG A 42 -18.70 6.48 24.24
C ARG A 42 -17.74 5.45 24.85
N VAL A 43 -17.23 4.51 24.07
CA VAL A 43 -16.22 3.55 24.56
C VAL A 43 -14.95 4.27 25.02
N ILE A 44 -14.50 5.28 24.28
CA ILE A 44 -13.35 6.10 24.70
C ILE A 44 -13.66 6.80 26.02
N ASP A 45 -14.83 7.42 26.15
CA ASP A 45 -15.26 8.07 27.39
C ASP A 45 -15.15 7.14 28.60
N GLU A 46 -15.74 5.94 28.49
CA GLU A 46 -15.83 4.98 29.58
C GLU A 46 -14.47 4.39 29.95
N VAL A 47 -13.66 4.04 28.95
CA VAL A 47 -12.37 3.37 29.18
C VAL A 47 -11.33 4.35 29.73
N THR A 48 -11.41 5.63 29.34
CA THR A 48 -10.42 6.64 29.73
C THR A 48 -10.86 7.51 30.91
N GLY A 49 -12.17 7.57 31.20
CA GLY A 49 -12.74 8.50 32.16
C GLY A 49 -12.70 9.97 31.70
N SER A 50 -12.42 10.22 30.42
CA SER A 50 -12.22 11.54 29.82
C SER A 50 -13.02 11.63 28.51
N ASP A 51 -13.51 12.83 28.18
CA ASP A 51 -14.30 13.02 26.96
C ASP A 51 -13.49 12.66 25.69
N TYR A 52 -14.11 11.97 24.73
CA TYR A 52 -13.45 11.49 23.52
C TYR A 52 -12.78 12.62 22.73
N ALA A 53 -13.37 13.82 22.65
CA ALA A 53 -12.78 14.94 21.94
C ALA A 53 -11.51 15.43 22.66
N THR A 54 -11.54 15.44 23.99
CA THR A 54 -10.36 15.72 24.84
C THR A 54 -9.25 14.68 24.62
N GLU A 55 -9.59 13.39 24.63
CA GLU A 55 -8.60 12.34 24.41
C GLU A 55 -8.02 12.34 22.99
N ILE A 56 -8.84 12.59 21.96
CA ILE A 56 -8.38 12.70 20.58
C ILE A 56 -7.44 13.91 20.43
N ARG A 57 -7.78 15.06 21.03
CA ARG A 57 -6.90 16.24 21.04
C ARG A 57 -5.56 15.90 21.66
N ARG A 58 -5.57 15.42 22.90
CA ARG A 58 -4.37 15.14 23.70
C ARG A 58 -3.47 14.08 23.07
N ARG A 59 -4.07 13.03 22.47
CA ARG A 59 -3.31 11.89 21.94
C ARG A 59 -2.91 12.08 20.48
N PHE A 60 -3.66 12.83 19.68
CA PHE A 60 -3.45 12.91 18.23
C PHE A 60 -3.31 14.33 17.72
N LEU A 61 -4.26 15.23 18.00
CA LEU A 61 -4.23 16.57 17.39
C LEU A 61 -3.00 17.36 17.87
N ASP A 62 -2.77 17.45 19.18
CA ASP A 62 -1.65 18.23 19.72
C ASP A 62 -0.29 17.60 19.35
N PRO A 63 -0.06 16.27 19.50
CA PRO A 63 1.22 15.66 19.14
C PRO A 63 1.55 15.70 17.64
N LEU A 64 0.54 15.80 16.77
CA LEU A 64 0.71 15.95 15.32
C LEU A 64 0.72 17.42 14.87
N GLY A 65 0.46 18.37 15.78
CA GLY A 65 0.42 19.80 15.46
C GLY A 65 -0.77 20.22 14.61
N LEU A 66 -1.92 19.56 14.75
CA LEU A 66 -3.14 19.83 13.97
C LEU A 66 -3.91 21.03 14.57
N THR A 67 -3.32 22.22 14.50
CA THR A 67 -3.79 23.42 15.20
C THR A 67 -5.05 24.06 14.60
N ALA A 68 -5.41 23.71 13.36
CA ALA A 68 -6.64 24.17 12.71
C ALA A 68 -7.77 23.11 12.81
N THR A 69 -7.59 22.12 13.66
CA THR A 69 -8.51 20.99 13.83
C THR A 69 -9.16 21.01 15.21
N GLY A 70 -10.50 20.94 15.25
CA GLY A 70 -11.26 21.04 16.50
C GLY A 70 -12.72 20.60 16.36
N TRP A 71 -13.43 20.58 17.48
CA TRP A 71 -14.81 20.09 17.61
C TRP A 71 -15.83 21.21 17.81
N SER A 72 -15.38 22.43 18.04
CA SER A 72 -16.27 23.58 18.20
C SER A 72 -15.67 24.83 17.59
N SER A 73 -16.53 25.82 17.33
CA SER A 73 -16.12 27.13 16.84
C SER A 73 -15.16 27.86 17.79
N GLY A 74 -15.18 27.56 19.09
CA GLY A 74 -14.25 28.14 20.06
C GLY A 74 -12.83 27.57 19.98
N GLU A 75 -12.63 26.47 19.25
CA GLU A 75 -11.34 25.78 19.12
C GLU A 75 -10.65 26.07 17.78
N ILE A 76 -11.31 26.81 16.88
CA ILE A 76 -10.83 27.12 15.54
C ILE A 76 -10.91 28.61 15.24
N ASP A 77 -10.18 29.07 14.23
CA ASP A 77 -10.33 30.41 13.69
C ASP A 77 -11.62 30.51 12.85
N THR A 78 -12.69 31.01 13.46
CA THR A 78 -13.98 31.21 12.79
C THR A 78 -13.92 32.22 11.66
N GLY A 79 -12.92 33.10 11.62
CA GLY A 79 -12.71 34.03 10.50
C GLY A 79 -12.30 33.33 9.20
N ARG A 80 -11.82 32.08 9.30
CA ARG A 80 -11.44 31.23 8.16
C ARG A 80 -12.43 30.10 7.89
N LEU A 81 -13.50 30.00 8.69
CA LEU A 81 -14.50 28.96 8.55
C LEU A 81 -15.34 29.21 7.29
N ALA A 82 -15.31 28.25 6.36
CA ALA A 82 -16.13 28.32 5.17
C ALA A 82 -17.60 28.11 5.52
N THR A 83 -18.50 28.95 5.00
CA THR A 83 -19.95 28.74 5.10
C THR A 83 -20.35 27.52 4.27
N GLY A 84 -21.03 26.56 4.89
CA GLY A 84 -21.55 25.38 4.22
C GLY A 84 -22.82 25.69 3.41
N HIS A 85 -22.97 25.05 2.26
CA HIS A 85 -24.09 25.28 1.35
C HIS A 85 -24.77 23.99 0.93
N ARG A 86 -26.06 24.08 0.58
CA ARG A 86 -26.77 23.05 -0.18
C ARG A 86 -27.31 23.65 -1.46
N LEU A 87 -27.54 22.82 -2.47
CA LEU A 87 -28.36 23.22 -3.61
C LEU A 87 -29.75 23.65 -3.12
N ALA A 88 -30.19 24.80 -3.60
CA ALA A 88 -31.50 25.34 -3.32
C ALA A 88 -32.57 24.54 -4.08
N ASP A 89 -32.27 24.20 -5.33
CA ASP A 89 -33.06 23.38 -6.23
C ASP A 89 -32.14 22.35 -6.90
N ARG A 90 -32.59 21.08 -7.01
CA ARG A 90 -31.81 20.03 -7.67
C ARG A 90 -31.87 20.10 -9.19
N THR A 91 -32.81 20.87 -9.74
CA THR A 91 -32.95 21.10 -11.19
C THR A 91 -32.10 22.27 -11.67
N ASP A 92 -31.60 23.10 -10.75
CA ASP A 92 -30.70 24.23 -11.02
C ASP A 92 -29.44 24.13 -10.15
N ALA A 93 -28.36 23.61 -10.74
CA ALA A 93 -27.07 23.43 -10.09
C ALA A 93 -26.29 24.73 -9.83
N THR A 94 -26.88 25.91 -10.11
CA THR A 94 -26.24 27.21 -9.91
C THR A 94 -26.71 27.94 -8.64
N ARG A 95 -27.81 27.51 -8.03
CA ARG A 95 -28.40 28.19 -6.86
C ARG A 95 -28.09 27.46 -5.55
N PHE A 96 -27.42 28.15 -4.63
CA PHE A 96 -27.01 27.61 -3.33
C PHE A 96 -27.64 28.37 -2.16
N GLU A 97 -27.94 27.64 -1.08
CA GLU A 97 -28.46 28.17 0.18
C GLU A 97 -27.54 27.75 1.32
N ALA A 98 -27.25 28.69 2.24
CA ALA A 98 -26.43 28.43 3.41
C ALA A 98 -27.10 27.42 4.34
N VAL A 99 -26.29 26.55 4.94
CA VAL A 99 -26.72 25.55 5.91
C VAL A 99 -26.10 25.91 7.27
N PRO A 100 -26.91 26.18 8.31
CA PRO A 100 -26.40 26.39 9.66
C PRO A 100 -25.65 25.15 10.17
N LEU A 101 -24.63 25.36 10.99
CA LEU A 101 -23.98 24.29 11.74
C LEU A 101 -24.88 23.83 12.88
N ASP A 102 -24.87 22.53 13.17
CA ASP A 102 -25.50 21.99 14.37
C ASP A 102 -24.61 22.26 15.60
N SER A 103 -25.17 22.08 16.81
CA SER A 103 -24.40 22.16 18.05
C SER A 103 -23.60 20.88 18.29
N PRO A 104 -22.40 20.94 18.89
CA PRO A 104 -21.62 19.75 19.23
C PRO A 104 -22.37 18.82 20.20
N GLY A 105 -22.16 17.51 20.05
CA GLY A 105 -22.69 16.49 20.95
C GLY A 105 -22.11 15.11 20.66
N VAL A 106 -22.75 14.04 21.15
CA VAL A 106 -22.19 12.67 21.10
C VAL A 106 -21.98 12.17 19.66
N TYR A 107 -22.85 12.59 18.74
CA TYR A 107 -22.68 12.26 17.32
C TYR A 107 -21.59 13.09 16.66
N GLY A 108 -20.93 14.02 17.36
CA GLY A 108 -19.70 14.65 16.88
C GLY A 108 -18.67 13.59 16.48
N ALA A 109 -18.49 12.52 17.27
CA ALA A 109 -17.50 11.46 17.00
C ALA A 109 -17.54 10.86 15.58
N MET A 110 -18.65 10.95 14.84
CA MET A 110 -18.75 10.50 13.44
C MET A 110 -18.35 11.56 12.39
N ALA A 111 -18.55 12.86 12.64
CA ALA A 111 -18.47 13.90 11.59
C ALA A 111 -18.30 15.36 12.08
N GLY A 112 -18.10 15.62 13.37
CA GLY A 112 -18.08 16.97 13.94
C GLY A 112 -16.72 17.69 13.95
N LEU A 113 -15.66 17.10 13.37
CA LEU A 113 -14.36 17.77 13.30
C LEU A 113 -14.36 18.85 12.22
N PHE A 114 -14.01 20.06 12.61
CA PHE A 114 -13.48 21.09 11.73
C PHE A 114 -12.01 20.82 11.46
N SER A 115 -11.53 21.16 10.25
CA SER A 115 -10.12 21.01 9.88
C SER A 115 -9.75 21.91 8.70
N SER A 116 -8.45 22.02 8.43
CA SER A 116 -7.89 22.60 7.21
C SER A 116 -7.39 21.51 6.24
N VAL A 117 -7.08 21.88 4.98
CA VAL A 117 -6.42 20.97 4.03
C VAL A 117 -5.05 20.53 4.54
N ASP A 118 -4.28 21.46 5.14
CA ASP A 118 -2.92 21.20 5.63
C ASP A 118 -2.92 20.21 6.80
N ASP A 119 -3.88 20.33 7.72
CA ASP A 119 -4.02 19.43 8.86
C ASP A 119 -4.45 18.03 8.42
N VAL A 120 -5.43 17.92 7.51
CA VAL A 120 -5.83 16.62 6.94
C VAL A 120 -4.69 16.00 6.13
N ALA A 121 -3.91 16.80 5.39
CA ALA A 121 -2.72 16.32 4.69
C ALA A 121 -1.65 15.80 5.66
N THR A 122 -1.47 16.45 6.81
CA THR A 122 -0.59 15.99 7.88
C THR A 122 -1.08 14.66 8.47
N TRP A 123 -2.38 14.52 8.70
CA TRP A 123 -3.01 13.26 9.12
C TRP A 123 -2.82 12.13 8.10
N VAL A 124 -3.05 12.40 6.81
CA VAL A 124 -2.81 11.44 5.72
C VAL A 124 -1.35 11.01 5.67
N ARG A 125 -0.41 11.96 5.77
CA ARG A 125 1.03 11.66 5.83
C ARG A 125 1.38 10.79 7.02
N PHE A 126 0.78 11.05 8.18
CA PHE A 126 0.98 10.24 9.38
C PHE A 126 0.52 8.78 9.16
N LEU A 127 -0.65 8.56 8.57
CA LEU A 127 -1.14 7.21 8.28
C LEU A 127 -0.33 6.50 7.18
N ALA A 128 -0.07 7.19 6.07
CA ALA A 128 0.66 6.65 4.91
C ALA A 128 2.13 6.33 5.24
N ALA A 129 2.77 7.06 6.16
CA ALA A 129 4.14 6.80 6.59
C ALA A 129 4.32 5.43 7.25
N ALA A 130 3.25 4.74 7.65
CA ALA A 130 3.33 3.39 8.18
C ALA A 130 3.89 2.37 7.17
N ASP A 131 3.70 2.62 5.87
CA ASP A 131 4.20 1.77 4.79
C ASP A 131 5.42 2.37 4.05
N ALA A 132 6.01 3.44 4.60
CA ALA A 132 7.27 3.97 4.09
C ALA A 132 8.43 2.98 4.29
N PRO A 133 9.43 2.93 3.38
CA PRO A 133 10.59 2.03 3.50
C PRO A 133 11.36 2.20 4.83
N ASP A 134 11.47 3.46 5.27
CA ASP A 134 12.12 3.89 6.50
C ASP A 134 11.20 3.84 7.75
N SER A 135 9.99 3.28 7.63
CA SER A 135 9.00 3.24 8.73
C SER A 135 9.51 2.55 10.01
N ALA A 136 10.49 1.65 9.89
CA ALA A 136 11.10 0.96 11.01
C ALA A 136 12.11 1.83 11.80
N SER A 137 12.69 2.86 11.18
CA SER A 137 13.62 3.79 11.82
C SER A 137 12.94 5.08 12.30
N ARG A 138 11.69 5.33 11.88
CA ARG A 138 10.89 6.45 12.35
C ARG A 138 10.38 6.21 13.78
N GLY A 139 10.31 7.29 14.57
CA GLY A 139 9.58 7.28 15.83
C GLY A 139 8.12 6.86 15.62
N THR A 140 7.53 6.15 16.59
CA THR A 140 6.17 5.62 16.46
C THR A 140 5.10 6.72 16.37
N GLY A 141 5.42 7.94 16.78
CA GLY A 141 4.43 9.01 16.93
C GLY A 141 3.33 8.59 17.92
N PRO A 142 2.12 9.16 17.81
CA PRO A 142 1.02 8.87 18.73
C PRO A 142 0.38 7.48 18.56
N LEU A 143 0.69 6.76 17.48
CA LEU A 143 0.16 5.41 17.22
C LEU A 143 1.19 4.52 16.53
N ALA A 144 1.41 3.33 17.09
CA ALA A 144 2.37 2.36 16.59
C ALA A 144 2.21 2.08 15.08
N THR A 145 3.33 1.89 14.39
CA THR A 145 3.36 1.55 12.95
C THR A 145 2.51 0.32 12.63
N ALA A 146 2.55 -0.71 13.47
CA ALA A 146 1.73 -1.91 13.28
C ALA A 146 0.23 -1.60 13.33
N SER A 147 -0.23 -0.80 14.30
CA SER A 147 -1.63 -0.40 14.40
C SER A 147 -2.08 0.46 13.22
N ARG A 148 -1.22 1.40 12.75
CA ARG A 148 -1.52 2.15 11.53
C ARG A 148 -1.64 1.26 10.29
N ARG A 149 -0.84 0.19 10.19
CA ARG A 149 -0.97 -0.80 9.11
C ARG A 149 -2.26 -1.61 9.25
N GLU A 150 -2.61 -2.00 10.47
CA GLU A 150 -3.84 -2.73 10.77
C GLU A 150 -5.10 -1.93 10.41
N MET A 151 -5.11 -0.61 10.66
CA MET A 151 -6.18 0.27 10.21
C MET A 151 -6.41 0.21 8.69
N GLN A 152 -5.34 -0.04 7.94
CA GLN A 152 -5.28 -0.09 6.48
C GLN A 152 -5.43 -1.52 5.92
N GLN A 153 -5.87 -2.48 6.75
CA GLN A 153 -6.21 -3.84 6.29
C GLN A 153 -7.70 -3.93 5.96
N LEU A 154 -8.02 -4.73 4.94
CA LEU A 154 -9.40 -5.06 4.60
C LEU A 154 -9.95 -6.04 5.63
N HIS A 155 -10.58 -5.51 6.68
CA HIS A 155 -11.21 -6.31 7.74
C HIS A 155 -12.59 -6.83 7.32
N ARG A 156 -13.34 -6.03 6.55
CA ARG A 156 -14.63 -6.45 5.98
C ARG A 156 -14.76 -6.04 4.52
N HIS A 157 -14.99 -7.04 3.67
CA HIS A 157 -15.33 -6.83 2.28
C HIS A 157 -16.69 -6.13 2.16
N GLN A 158 -16.76 -5.11 1.32
CA GLN A 158 -18.02 -4.53 0.88
C GLN A 158 -18.30 -5.05 -0.52
N ALA A 159 -19.33 -5.89 -0.63
CA ALA A 159 -19.76 -6.39 -1.93
C ALA A 159 -20.19 -5.23 -2.85
N LEU A 160 -19.56 -5.16 -4.01
CA LEU A 160 -19.97 -4.27 -5.09
C LEU A 160 -20.95 -4.99 -6.01
N ALA A 161 -21.76 -4.23 -6.73
CA ALA A 161 -22.51 -4.77 -7.84
C ALA A 161 -21.54 -5.08 -8.99
N PRO A 162 -21.75 -6.17 -9.75
CA PRO A 162 -20.98 -6.40 -10.96
C PRO A 162 -21.23 -5.27 -11.96
N LEU A 163 -20.21 -4.99 -12.77
CA LEU A 163 -20.31 -4.07 -13.90
C LEU A 163 -21.43 -4.53 -14.85
N PRO A 164 -22.14 -3.59 -15.51
CA PRO A 164 -23.18 -3.94 -16.47
C PRO A 164 -22.68 -4.95 -17.51
N ALA A 165 -23.54 -5.89 -17.86
CA ALA A 165 -23.24 -6.85 -18.91
C ALA A 165 -23.13 -6.15 -20.27
N GLY A 166 -22.20 -6.64 -21.10
CA GLY A 166 -22.10 -6.23 -22.51
C GLY A 166 -23.30 -6.72 -23.34
N GLU A 167 -23.25 -6.46 -24.65
CA GLU A 167 -24.26 -6.96 -25.59
C GLU A 167 -24.38 -8.49 -25.59
N ASP A 168 -23.30 -9.18 -25.22
CA ASP A 168 -23.22 -10.63 -25.05
C ASP A 168 -23.83 -11.15 -23.73
N GLN A 169 -24.44 -10.28 -22.93
CA GLN A 169 -24.99 -10.57 -21.60
C GLN A 169 -23.95 -11.07 -20.58
N VAL A 170 -22.65 -10.86 -20.86
CA VAL A 170 -21.57 -11.20 -19.93
C VAL A 170 -21.11 -9.94 -19.21
N SER A 171 -21.08 -10.00 -17.88
CA SER A 171 -20.46 -8.95 -17.07
C SER A 171 -18.95 -9.13 -17.07
N PRO A 172 -18.17 -8.05 -17.25
CA PRO A 172 -16.71 -8.10 -17.11
C PRO A 172 -16.24 -8.25 -15.65
N GLY A 173 -17.17 -8.42 -14.69
CA GLY A 173 -16.87 -8.61 -13.28
C GLY A 173 -16.97 -7.31 -12.49
N PHE A 174 -15.96 -7.00 -11.67
CA PHE A 174 -15.92 -5.81 -10.81
C PHE A 174 -14.80 -4.88 -11.26
N ASP A 175 -15.00 -3.56 -11.12
CA ASP A 175 -13.97 -2.56 -11.43
C ASP A 175 -12.91 -2.40 -10.34
N ARG A 176 -13.17 -2.92 -9.13
CA ARG A 176 -12.24 -2.95 -7.99
C ARG A 176 -12.67 -3.97 -6.93
N VAL A 177 -11.75 -4.28 -6.02
CA VAL A 177 -12.09 -4.85 -4.70
C VAL A 177 -12.24 -3.71 -3.72
N ARG A 178 -13.28 -3.74 -2.87
CA ARG A 178 -13.52 -2.72 -1.85
C ARG A 178 -13.81 -3.34 -0.50
N GLY A 179 -13.33 -2.71 0.55
CA GLY A 179 -13.72 -3.03 1.90
C GLY A 179 -13.41 -1.92 2.89
N TYR A 180 -13.60 -2.24 4.16
CA TYR A 180 -13.44 -1.31 5.26
C TYR A 180 -12.48 -1.88 6.29
N GLY A 181 -11.53 -1.03 6.70
CA GLY A 181 -10.63 -1.25 7.81
C GLY A 181 -11.10 -0.54 9.08
N PHE A 182 -10.18 -0.02 9.89
CA PHE A 182 -10.54 0.81 11.05
C PHE A 182 -10.50 2.29 10.65
N GLY A 183 -11.67 2.90 10.44
CA GLY A 183 -11.72 4.31 10.04
C GLY A 183 -11.44 4.59 8.57
N LEU A 184 -11.19 3.55 7.76
CA LEU A 184 -10.63 3.68 6.43
C LEU A 184 -11.30 2.74 5.45
N VAL A 185 -11.49 3.21 4.23
CA VAL A 185 -11.87 2.43 3.06
C VAL A 185 -10.59 1.93 2.39
N VAL A 186 -10.56 0.64 2.07
CA VAL A 186 -9.45 0.00 1.34
C VAL A 186 -9.99 -0.45 -0.02
N GLU A 187 -9.39 0.07 -1.09
CA GLU A 187 -9.79 -0.24 -2.46
C GLU A 187 -8.59 -0.69 -3.29
N HIS A 188 -8.75 -1.79 -4.02
CA HIS A 188 -7.75 -2.30 -4.95
C HIS A 188 -8.27 -2.21 -6.38
N PHE A 189 -7.64 -1.35 -7.17
CA PHE A 189 -7.97 -1.07 -8.55
C PHE A 189 -7.01 -1.79 -9.50
N PRO A 190 -7.49 -2.39 -10.61
CA PRO A 190 -6.63 -3.00 -11.62
C PRO A 190 -5.68 -2.00 -12.30
N ASP A 191 -6.12 -0.76 -12.50
CA ASP A 191 -5.33 0.30 -13.13
C ASP A 191 -4.42 1.00 -12.12
N LEU A 192 -4.93 1.33 -10.93
CA LEU A 192 -4.27 2.23 -9.99
C LEU A 192 -3.54 1.53 -8.82
N GLY A 193 -3.75 0.22 -8.61
CA GLY A 193 -3.26 -0.49 -7.44
C GLY A 193 -4.10 -0.21 -6.18
N GLU A 194 -3.48 -0.33 -5.00
CA GLU A 194 -4.19 -0.17 -3.73
C GLU A 194 -4.19 1.29 -3.26
N VAL A 195 -5.38 1.81 -2.95
CA VAL A 195 -5.58 3.12 -2.35
C VAL A 195 -6.34 2.99 -1.03
N ILE A 196 -5.99 3.85 -0.09
CA ILE A 196 -6.66 3.96 1.19
C ILE A 196 -7.32 5.31 1.28
N SER A 197 -8.58 5.37 1.72
CA SER A 197 -9.34 6.62 1.72
C SER A 197 -10.35 6.72 2.85
N HIS A 198 -10.94 7.90 2.99
CA HIS A 198 -12.24 8.06 3.62
C HIS A 198 -12.95 9.28 3.02
N SER A 199 -14.25 9.16 2.77
CA SER A 199 -15.10 10.29 2.41
C SER A 199 -15.78 10.88 3.63
N GLY A 200 -16.02 12.19 3.61
CA GLY A 200 -16.80 12.88 4.61
C GLY A 200 -17.99 13.57 3.94
N GLY A 201 -19.14 13.45 4.58
CA GLY A 201 -20.34 14.17 4.22
C GLY A 201 -20.96 14.75 5.48
N TYR A 202 -21.11 16.07 5.51
CA TYR A 202 -21.80 16.78 6.58
C TYR A 202 -22.79 17.76 5.94
N PRO A 203 -23.92 18.11 6.57
CA PRO A 203 -24.81 19.13 6.05
C PRO A 203 -24.06 20.42 5.65
N GLY A 204 -24.01 20.71 4.35
CA GLY A 204 -23.31 21.89 3.84
C GLY A 204 -21.88 21.63 3.34
N TYR A 205 -21.31 20.44 3.52
CA TYR A 205 -19.91 20.16 3.24
C TYR A 205 -19.70 18.78 2.62
N GLY A 206 -18.58 18.63 1.91
CA GLY A 206 -18.07 17.36 1.41
C GLY A 206 -16.55 17.33 1.53
N SER A 207 -16.01 16.19 1.90
CA SER A 207 -14.56 16.00 2.01
C SER A 207 -14.13 14.63 1.51
N PHE A 208 -12.88 14.54 1.11
CA PHE A 208 -12.26 13.28 0.76
C PHE A 208 -10.77 13.35 1.04
N MET A 209 -10.26 12.29 1.66
CA MET A 209 -8.84 12.03 1.75
C MET A 209 -8.55 10.67 1.13
N VAL A 210 -7.47 10.58 0.36
CA VAL A 210 -7.00 9.33 -0.24
C VAL A 210 -5.49 9.34 -0.32
N TRP A 211 -4.86 8.18 -0.23
CA TRP A 211 -3.46 8.00 -0.62
C TRP A 211 -3.27 6.68 -1.35
N HIS A 212 -2.36 6.71 -2.32
CA HIS A 212 -1.87 5.52 -3.00
C HIS A 212 -0.87 4.80 -2.08
N ARG A 213 -1.14 3.54 -1.73
CA ARG A 213 -0.42 2.84 -0.66
C ARG A 213 1.07 2.68 -0.95
N ASP A 214 1.39 2.25 -2.17
CA ASP A 214 2.76 1.90 -2.55
C ASP A 214 3.69 3.11 -2.71
N SER A 215 3.15 4.27 -3.11
CA SER A 215 3.92 5.49 -3.28
C SER A 215 3.76 6.49 -2.14
N GLY A 216 2.75 6.32 -1.28
CA GLY A 216 2.35 7.24 -0.22
C GLY A 216 1.93 8.64 -0.69
N VAL A 217 1.67 8.83 -1.98
CA VAL A 217 1.13 10.09 -2.51
C VAL A 217 -0.33 10.22 -2.10
N GLY A 218 -0.68 11.35 -1.47
CA GLY A 218 -2.02 11.63 -0.98
C GLY A 218 -2.69 12.80 -1.70
N VAL A 219 -4.02 12.76 -1.77
CA VAL A 219 -4.88 13.84 -2.23
C VAL A 219 -5.92 14.13 -1.14
N VAL A 220 -6.09 15.40 -0.82
CA VAL A 220 -7.08 15.91 0.12
C VAL A 220 -7.94 16.94 -0.59
N ALA A 221 -9.26 16.78 -0.51
CA ALA A 221 -10.22 17.73 -1.06
C ALA A 221 -11.26 18.07 0.01
N LEU A 222 -11.43 19.37 0.30
CA LEU A 222 -12.47 19.90 1.18
C LEU A 222 -13.35 20.86 0.37
N ALA A 223 -14.66 20.75 0.52
CA ALA A 223 -15.63 21.58 -0.19
C ALA A 223 -16.79 21.98 0.72
N ASN A 224 -17.26 23.21 0.56
CA ASN A 224 -18.34 23.80 1.36
C ASN A 224 -19.70 23.71 0.67
N SER A 225 -19.94 22.60 -0.02
CA SER A 225 -21.23 22.25 -0.59
C SER A 225 -21.58 20.80 -0.30
N LYS A 226 -22.82 20.54 0.12
CA LYS A 226 -23.35 19.19 0.34
C LYS A 226 -23.29 18.40 -0.98
N TYR A 227 -22.62 17.26 -0.96
CA TYR A 227 -22.38 16.41 -2.15
C TYR A 227 -21.43 16.99 -3.18
N ALA A 228 -20.54 17.91 -2.79
CA ALA A 228 -19.42 18.26 -3.63
C ALA A 228 -18.70 16.99 -4.10
N PRO A 229 -18.32 16.89 -5.40
CA PRO A 229 -17.75 15.68 -5.99
C PRO A 229 -16.27 15.47 -5.60
N ALA A 230 -15.95 15.57 -4.30
CA ALA A 230 -14.58 15.48 -3.77
C ALA A 230 -13.94 14.12 -4.09
N THR A 231 -14.70 13.02 -3.96
CA THR A 231 -14.23 11.67 -4.28
C THR A 231 -13.85 11.51 -5.76
N PRO A 232 -14.76 11.68 -6.74
CA PRO A 232 -14.42 11.47 -8.15
C PRO A 232 -13.33 12.42 -8.65
N LEU A 233 -13.31 13.69 -8.19
CA LEU A 233 -12.24 14.63 -8.56
C LEU A 233 -10.87 14.20 -8.03
N SER A 234 -10.80 13.73 -6.78
CA SER A 234 -9.53 13.28 -6.20
C SER A 234 -9.02 11.99 -6.85
N MET A 235 -9.92 11.06 -7.18
CA MET A 235 -9.54 9.85 -7.92
C MET A 235 -9.11 10.16 -9.35
N GLN A 236 -9.73 11.14 -10.00
CA GLN A 236 -9.29 11.65 -11.29
C GLN A 236 -7.90 12.28 -11.20
N ALA A 237 -7.62 13.05 -10.14
CA ALA A 237 -6.30 13.62 -9.90
C ALA A 237 -5.22 12.53 -9.76
N LEU A 238 -5.48 11.47 -8.99
CA LEU A 238 -4.56 10.32 -8.90
C LEU A 238 -4.32 9.64 -10.26
N ARG A 239 -5.36 9.45 -11.07
CA ARG A 239 -5.21 8.87 -12.42
C ARG A 239 -4.48 9.79 -13.40
N ILE A 240 -4.63 11.11 -13.24
CA ILE A 240 -3.83 12.08 -14.01
C ILE A 240 -2.36 11.97 -13.60
N LEU A 241 -2.06 11.91 -12.29
CA LEU A 241 -0.70 11.70 -11.82
C LEU A 241 -0.12 10.39 -12.35
N GLN A 242 -0.90 9.30 -12.35
CA GLN A 242 -0.47 8.03 -12.93
C GLN A 242 -0.08 8.14 -14.40
N ARG A 243 -0.86 8.88 -15.20
CA ARG A 243 -0.65 8.98 -16.64
C ARG A 243 0.47 9.96 -17.00
N GLU A 244 0.50 11.11 -16.35
CA GLU A 244 1.39 12.24 -16.71
C GLU A 244 2.69 12.24 -15.91
N ALA A 245 2.71 11.62 -14.72
CA ALA A 245 3.84 11.57 -13.80
C ALA A 245 3.92 10.20 -13.07
N PRO A 246 3.97 9.06 -13.81
CA PRO A 246 3.94 7.72 -13.23
C PRO A 246 5.04 7.47 -12.20
N GLU A 247 6.17 8.16 -12.29
CA GLU A 247 7.27 8.10 -11.33
C GLU A 247 6.86 8.54 -9.92
N LEU A 248 5.85 9.41 -9.77
CA LEU A 248 5.32 9.82 -8.47
C LEU A 248 4.46 8.73 -7.82
N LEU A 249 3.84 7.86 -8.62
CA LEU A 249 3.07 6.72 -8.13
C LEU A 249 3.85 5.40 -8.18
N ALA A 250 5.11 5.43 -8.61
CA ALA A 250 5.97 4.27 -8.57
C ALA A 250 6.07 3.72 -7.14
N ARG A 251 6.06 2.39 -7.04
CA ARG A 251 6.24 1.70 -5.76
C ARG A 251 7.57 2.08 -5.15
N ARG A 252 7.56 2.49 -3.88
CA ARG A 252 8.80 2.80 -3.15
C ARG A 252 9.64 1.53 -3.03
N ALA A 253 10.91 1.62 -3.41
CA ALA A 253 11.85 0.51 -3.26
C ALA A 253 11.97 0.17 -1.75
N PRO A 254 11.93 -1.12 -1.39
CA PRO A 254 12.14 -1.52 0.00
C PRO A 254 13.58 -1.25 0.42
N GLU A 255 13.78 -0.96 1.70
CA GLU A 255 15.10 -0.84 2.31
C GLU A 255 15.46 -2.15 3.03
N ALA A 256 16.70 -2.61 2.85
CA ALA A 256 17.21 -3.77 3.58
C ALA A 256 17.42 -3.40 5.06
N ALA A 257 17.19 -4.35 5.97
CA ALA A 257 17.54 -4.13 7.38
C ALA A 257 19.07 -4.04 7.53
N PRO A 258 19.60 -3.27 8.50
CA PRO A 258 21.05 -3.18 8.74
C PRO A 258 21.73 -4.55 8.87
N ARG A 259 21.10 -5.48 9.60
CA ARG A 259 21.59 -6.86 9.76
C ARG A 259 21.64 -7.64 8.45
N THR A 260 20.68 -7.41 7.55
CA THR A 260 20.67 -8.00 6.20
C THR A 260 21.84 -7.51 5.37
N LEU A 261 22.24 -6.23 5.51
CA LEU A 261 23.42 -5.69 4.83
C LEU A 261 24.73 -6.30 5.36
N GLU A 262 24.83 -6.53 6.67
CA GLU A 262 25.97 -7.23 7.27
C GLU A 262 26.07 -8.68 6.78
N ALA A 263 24.96 -9.41 6.81
CA ALA A 263 24.90 -10.78 6.31
C ALA A 263 25.17 -10.88 4.80
N ALA A 264 24.71 -9.90 4.02
CA ALA A 264 25.02 -9.81 2.60
C ALA A 264 26.53 -9.67 2.35
N ARG A 265 27.24 -8.87 3.15
CA ARG A 265 28.71 -8.78 3.07
C ARG A 265 29.35 -10.14 3.33
N ALA A 266 28.99 -10.78 4.45
CA ALA A 266 29.52 -12.10 4.80
C ALA A 266 29.20 -13.18 3.76
N ALA A 267 28.00 -13.17 3.17
CA ALA A 267 27.60 -14.10 2.13
C ALA A 267 28.39 -13.89 0.82
N LEU A 268 28.62 -12.63 0.42
CA LEU A 268 29.46 -12.34 -0.75
C LEU A 268 30.93 -12.73 -0.49
N ASP A 269 31.45 -12.47 0.70
CA ASP A 269 32.81 -12.88 1.09
C ASP A 269 32.94 -14.40 1.12
N TRP A 270 31.94 -15.11 1.65
CA TRP A 270 31.88 -16.56 1.57
C TRP A 270 31.90 -17.01 0.11
N LEU A 271 31.05 -16.45 -0.77
CA LEU A 271 31.05 -16.82 -2.20
C LEU A 271 32.43 -16.67 -2.87
N ARG A 272 33.25 -15.70 -2.46
CA ARG A 272 34.61 -15.49 -2.99
C ARG A 272 35.66 -16.44 -2.40
N THR A 273 35.60 -16.70 -1.11
CA THR A 273 36.70 -17.34 -0.34
C THR A 273 36.47 -18.81 -0.01
N ASP A 274 35.21 -19.23 0.08
CA ASP A 274 34.80 -20.53 0.61
C ASP A 274 35.27 -20.83 2.05
N GLU A 275 35.41 -19.79 2.87
CA GLU A 275 35.79 -19.93 4.27
C GLU A 275 34.65 -20.45 5.15
N ASP A 276 34.80 -21.66 5.70
CA ASP A 276 33.82 -22.28 6.61
C ASP A 276 33.49 -21.40 7.83
N ALA A 277 34.46 -20.64 8.34
CA ALA A 277 34.25 -19.76 9.49
C ALA A 277 33.19 -18.67 9.23
N LEU A 278 33.08 -18.18 7.98
CA LEU A 278 32.04 -17.22 7.60
C LEU A 278 30.66 -17.89 7.56
N ALA A 279 30.58 -19.09 7.01
CA ALA A 279 29.35 -19.85 6.98
C ALA A 279 28.89 -20.23 8.40
N ASP A 280 29.79 -20.73 9.25
CA ASP A 280 29.48 -21.08 10.64
C ASP A 280 28.97 -19.88 11.46
N ALA A 281 29.46 -18.67 11.17
CA ALA A 281 29.06 -17.46 11.88
C ALA A 281 27.73 -16.86 11.38
N TRP A 282 27.36 -17.07 10.12
CA TRP A 282 26.28 -16.33 9.47
C TRP A 282 25.17 -17.19 8.88
N PHE A 283 25.40 -18.47 8.62
CA PHE A 283 24.40 -19.35 8.01
C PHE A 283 23.52 -19.96 9.09
N ALA A 284 22.22 -19.99 8.85
CA ALA A 284 21.28 -20.67 9.72
C ALA A 284 21.48 -22.19 9.65
N ASP A 285 21.15 -22.90 10.73
CA ASP A 285 21.30 -24.36 10.84
C ASP A 285 20.69 -25.13 9.64
N ASN A 286 19.61 -24.61 9.05
CA ASN A 286 18.95 -25.25 7.92
C ASN A 286 19.76 -25.16 6.62
N MET A 287 20.71 -24.23 6.48
CA MET A 287 21.45 -24.02 5.24
C MET A 287 22.17 -25.28 4.77
N ASP A 288 22.91 -25.92 5.68
CA ASP A 288 23.70 -27.12 5.40
C ASP A 288 22.84 -28.39 5.34
N LEU A 289 21.72 -28.41 6.09
CA LEU A 289 20.75 -29.50 6.08
C LEU A 289 19.95 -29.54 4.77
N ASP A 290 19.56 -28.37 4.25
CA ASP A 290 18.78 -28.25 3.02
C ASP A 290 19.66 -28.47 1.78
N VAL A 291 20.81 -27.77 1.71
CA VAL A 291 21.79 -27.93 0.62
C VAL A 291 23.21 -27.77 1.18
N PRO A 292 23.99 -28.85 1.29
CA PRO A 292 25.34 -28.80 1.83
C PRO A 292 26.25 -27.80 1.11
N ARG A 293 27.20 -27.19 1.83
CA ARG A 293 28.15 -26.19 1.29
C ARG A 293 28.84 -26.63 0.00
N ALA A 294 29.37 -27.86 -0.01
CA ALA A 294 30.02 -28.42 -1.19
C ALA A 294 29.08 -28.55 -2.40
N GLU A 295 27.79 -28.80 -2.18
CA GLU A 295 26.80 -28.81 -3.26
C GLU A 295 26.48 -27.38 -3.73
N ARG A 296 26.38 -26.40 -2.82
CA ARG A 296 26.22 -24.98 -3.20
C ARG A 296 27.38 -24.50 -4.06
N ARG A 297 28.62 -24.92 -3.75
CA ARG A 297 29.80 -24.63 -4.57
C ARG A 297 29.71 -25.20 -5.97
N ARG A 298 29.39 -26.49 -6.10
CA ARG A 298 29.18 -27.12 -7.41
C ARG A 298 28.09 -26.42 -8.22
N ARG A 299 27.01 -25.99 -7.57
CA ARG A 299 25.92 -25.24 -8.22
C ARG A 299 26.37 -23.86 -8.70
N LEU A 300 27.14 -23.15 -7.90
CA LEU A 300 27.76 -21.88 -8.27
C LEU A 300 28.68 -22.04 -9.47
N GLU A 301 29.61 -22.99 -9.44
CA GLU A 301 30.53 -23.29 -10.55
C GLU A 301 29.76 -23.62 -11.83
N LYS A 302 28.72 -24.45 -11.72
CA LYS A 302 27.85 -24.79 -12.85
C LYS A 302 27.12 -23.56 -13.39
N ALA A 303 26.64 -22.67 -12.53
CA ALA A 303 25.93 -21.45 -12.95
C ALA A 303 26.87 -20.44 -13.62
N LEU A 304 28.09 -20.28 -13.10
CA LEU A 304 29.15 -19.48 -13.73
C LEU A 304 29.50 -20.02 -15.12
N ALA A 305 29.77 -21.31 -15.23
CA ALA A 305 30.08 -21.96 -16.49
C ALA A 305 28.95 -21.80 -17.53
N ALA A 306 27.69 -21.98 -17.10
CA ALA A 306 26.53 -21.85 -17.98
C ALA A 306 26.35 -20.42 -18.53
N THR A 307 26.78 -19.41 -17.77
CA THR A 307 26.67 -17.98 -18.13
C THR A 307 27.93 -17.39 -18.77
N GLY A 308 28.97 -18.22 -18.97
CA GLY A 308 30.27 -17.78 -19.49
C GLY A 308 31.03 -16.85 -18.54
N LEU A 309 30.65 -16.83 -17.25
CA LEU A 309 31.27 -16.03 -16.21
C LEU A 309 32.34 -16.85 -15.47
N ASP A 310 33.29 -16.15 -14.86
CA ASP A 310 34.34 -16.73 -14.03
C ASP A 310 34.31 -16.11 -12.62
N ALA A 311 35.22 -16.52 -11.74
CA ALA A 311 35.27 -16.05 -10.36
C ALA A 311 35.39 -14.51 -10.23
N SER A 312 35.93 -13.80 -11.23
CA SER A 312 36.01 -12.33 -11.20
C SER A 312 34.62 -11.66 -11.19
N ALA A 313 33.59 -12.36 -11.67
CA ALA A 313 32.21 -11.88 -11.57
C ALA A 313 31.74 -11.78 -10.11
N LEU A 314 32.23 -12.66 -9.23
CA LEU A 314 31.91 -12.63 -7.79
C LEU A 314 32.70 -11.54 -7.06
N GLU A 315 33.94 -11.29 -7.49
CA GLU A 315 34.78 -10.19 -6.99
C GLU A 315 34.19 -8.81 -7.30
N ALA A 316 33.40 -8.70 -8.36
CA ALA A 316 32.73 -7.46 -8.74
C ALA A 316 31.45 -7.19 -7.94
N LEU A 317 30.84 -8.19 -7.30
CA LEU A 317 29.59 -7.99 -6.55
C LEU A 317 29.81 -7.08 -5.36
N ARG A 318 28.98 -6.03 -5.23
CA ARG A 318 28.94 -5.15 -4.06
C ARG A 318 27.55 -5.20 -3.44
N VAL A 319 27.44 -4.96 -2.13
CA VAL A 319 26.13 -5.00 -1.44
C VAL A 319 25.24 -3.86 -1.93
N GLU A 320 25.86 -2.75 -2.30
CA GLU A 320 25.25 -1.53 -2.82
C GLU A 320 24.61 -1.74 -4.20
N ASP A 321 25.09 -2.72 -4.98
CA ASP A 321 24.58 -3.03 -6.32
C ASP A 321 23.39 -4.01 -6.31
N ALA A 322 22.96 -4.45 -5.12
CA ALA A 322 21.88 -5.41 -5.00
C ALA A 322 20.51 -4.77 -5.25
N GLN A 323 19.64 -5.49 -5.95
CA GLN A 323 18.20 -5.25 -5.89
C GLN A 323 17.68 -5.68 -4.52
N VAL A 324 17.22 -4.73 -3.72
CA VAL A 324 16.52 -5.02 -2.46
C VAL A 324 15.08 -5.45 -2.79
N LEU A 325 14.71 -6.67 -2.39
CA LEU A 325 13.37 -7.23 -2.61
C LEU A 325 12.48 -7.11 -1.36
N SER A 326 13.10 -7.10 -0.17
CA SER A 326 12.44 -6.84 1.11
C SER A 326 13.49 -6.50 2.16
N ARG A 327 13.06 -6.21 3.41
CA ARG A 327 13.97 -6.01 4.55
C ARG A 327 14.94 -7.17 4.77
N ALA A 328 14.58 -8.39 4.37
CA ALA A 328 15.32 -9.63 4.61
C ALA A 328 15.79 -10.33 3.32
N ARG A 329 15.60 -9.72 2.14
CA ARG A 329 15.88 -10.38 0.86
C ARG A 329 16.55 -9.46 -0.15
N MET A 330 17.65 -9.93 -0.72
CA MET A 330 18.46 -9.18 -1.70
C MET A 330 18.75 -10.08 -2.92
N ARG A 331 18.89 -9.46 -4.09
CA ARG A 331 19.26 -10.14 -5.33
C ARG A 331 20.34 -9.36 -6.07
N TRP A 332 21.35 -10.06 -6.55
CA TRP A 332 22.31 -9.56 -7.55
C TRP A 332 22.04 -10.23 -8.88
N THR A 333 22.21 -9.49 -9.97
CA THR A 333 22.12 -10.01 -11.34
C THR A 333 23.36 -9.60 -12.12
N VAL A 334 24.11 -10.58 -12.60
CA VAL A 334 25.30 -10.36 -13.44
C VAL A 334 24.98 -10.82 -14.86
N PRO A 335 25.00 -9.95 -15.87
CA PRO A 335 24.77 -10.33 -17.25
C PRO A 335 25.76 -11.41 -17.70
N ALA A 336 25.28 -12.40 -18.46
CA ALA A 336 26.15 -13.40 -19.07
C ALA A 336 27.12 -12.75 -20.06
N ARG A 337 28.32 -13.33 -20.25
CA ARG A 337 29.21 -12.88 -21.32
C ARG A 337 28.63 -13.35 -22.65
N SER A 338 28.22 -12.42 -23.50
CA SER A 338 27.88 -12.73 -24.89
C SER A 338 29.10 -13.33 -25.57
N GLY A 339 28.94 -14.54 -26.12
CA GLY A 339 30.03 -15.22 -26.81
C GLY A 339 30.55 -14.38 -27.98
N ALA A 340 31.84 -14.04 -27.94
CA ALA A 340 32.59 -13.68 -29.14
C ALA A 340 32.57 -14.87 -30.10
N GLY A 341 31.74 -14.82 -31.14
CA GLY A 341 31.54 -15.96 -32.03
C GLY A 341 30.55 -15.75 -33.17
N SER A 342 30.77 -14.76 -34.02
CA SER A 342 30.39 -14.86 -35.44
C SER A 342 31.36 -14.05 -36.30
N ALA A 343 32.55 -14.61 -36.51
CA ALA A 343 33.42 -14.17 -37.61
C ALA A 343 32.76 -14.59 -38.94
N GLY A 344 32.52 -13.60 -39.79
CA GLY A 344 32.47 -13.67 -41.26
C GLY A 344 31.67 -14.80 -41.93
N SER A 345 30.55 -14.43 -42.55
CA SER A 345 30.34 -14.80 -43.96
C SER A 345 29.49 -13.76 -44.66
N ALA A 346 30.15 -12.93 -45.47
CA ALA A 346 29.52 -12.17 -46.54
C ALA A 346 29.35 -13.09 -47.76
N SER A 347 28.10 -13.29 -48.18
CA SER A 347 27.63 -13.67 -49.53
C SER A 347 26.12 -13.92 -49.40
N GLY A 348 25.18 -13.40 -50.18
CA GLY A 348 25.20 -12.75 -51.48
C GLY A 348 23.91 -13.20 -52.20
N GLY A 349 23.05 -12.24 -52.56
CA GLY A 349 22.09 -12.35 -53.67
C GLY A 349 20.77 -13.12 -53.45
N GLY A 350 19.69 -12.58 -54.06
CA GLY A 350 18.60 -13.39 -54.61
C GLY A 350 17.20 -13.05 -54.13
N ALA A 351 16.36 -12.55 -55.04
CA ALA A 351 14.99 -12.12 -54.82
C ALA A 351 13.94 -13.24 -55.05
N ALA A 352 12.76 -13.02 -54.46
CA ALA A 352 11.39 -13.28 -54.95
C ALA A 352 10.78 -14.71 -55.05
N ALA A 353 9.63 -14.81 -54.36
CA ALA A 353 8.32 -15.37 -54.78
C ALA A 353 8.04 -16.89 -54.80
N GLY A 354 6.99 -17.25 -54.03
CA GLY A 354 5.90 -18.13 -54.50
C GLY A 354 5.85 -19.55 -53.94
N GLY A 355 4.69 -19.93 -53.38
CA GLY A 355 4.26 -21.34 -53.34
C GLY A 355 3.68 -21.81 -52.00
N ALA A 356 2.35 -21.93 -51.94
CA ALA A 356 1.63 -22.67 -50.92
C ALA A 356 1.78 -24.20 -51.14
N GLY A 357 1.88 -24.97 -50.06
CA GLY A 357 1.83 -26.43 -50.10
C GLY A 357 1.89 -27.03 -48.70
N ALA A 358 0.78 -27.62 -48.25
CA ALA A 358 0.67 -28.36 -47.00
C ALA A 358 1.14 -29.81 -47.16
N ALA A 359 1.93 -30.31 -46.21
CA ALA A 359 1.99 -31.73 -45.81
C ALA A 359 2.82 -31.87 -44.53
N GLY A 360 2.42 -32.81 -43.67
CA GLY A 360 2.89 -32.96 -42.30
C GLY A 360 4.33 -33.42 -42.14
N GLY A 361 4.90 -33.03 -41.01
CA GLY A 361 6.16 -33.51 -40.48
C GLY A 361 6.15 -33.31 -38.97
N ALA A 362 6.26 -34.41 -38.23
CA ALA A 362 6.29 -34.43 -36.78
C ALA A 362 7.38 -33.48 -36.25
N THR A 363 6.97 -32.45 -35.52
CA THR A 363 7.87 -31.57 -34.79
C THR A 363 8.38 -32.29 -33.56
N SER A 364 9.58 -32.87 -33.65
CA SER A 364 10.41 -33.08 -32.47
C SER A 364 10.89 -31.72 -31.98
N ALA A 365 10.06 -31.03 -31.21
CA ALA A 365 10.48 -29.86 -30.44
C ALA A 365 11.32 -30.37 -29.25
N ALA A 366 12.54 -30.82 -29.52
CA ALA A 366 13.60 -30.70 -28.54
C ALA A 366 13.79 -29.19 -28.38
N GLY A 367 13.16 -28.61 -27.37
CA GLY A 367 13.33 -27.19 -27.04
C GLY A 367 14.81 -26.92 -26.94
N ALA A 368 15.34 -26.11 -27.86
CA ALA A 368 16.67 -25.55 -27.69
C ALA A 368 16.60 -24.78 -26.37
N ALA A 369 17.23 -25.32 -25.32
CA ALA A 369 17.35 -24.62 -24.06
C ALA A 369 18.05 -23.31 -24.37
N THR A 370 17.31 -22.20 -24.27
CA THR A 370 17.85 -20.86 -24.43
C THR A 370 19.02 -20.73 -23.47
N ALA A 371 20.19 -20.36 -23.98
CA ALA A 371 21.36 -20.13 -23.15
C ALA A 371 21.01 -19.09 -22.07
N PRO A 372 21.45 -19.30 -20.82
CA PRO A 372 21.12 -18.39 -19.74
C PRO A 372 21.71 -17.00 -20.04
N SER A 373 20.88 -16.01 -19.84
CA SER A 373 21.12 -14.58 -20.06
C SER A 373 21.86 -13.91 -18.90
N ALA A 374 21.82 -14.48 -17.69
CA ALA A 374 22.45 -13.91 -16.51
C ALA A 374 22.71 -14.94 -15.40
N LEU A 375 23.64 -14.61 -14.51
CA LEU A 375 23.77 -15.22 -13.19
C LEU A 375 22.97 -14.40 -12.18
N GLN A 376 22.07 -15.04 -11.45
CA GLN A 376 21.39 -14.46 -10.29
C GLN A 376 21.98 -15.03 -9.01
N VAL A 377 22.28 -14.13 -8.06
CA VAL A 377 22.58 -14.50 -6.68
C VAL A 377 21.44 -13.98 -5.82
N GLU A 378 20.79 -14.83 -5.04
CA GLU A 378 19.70 -14.44 -4.14
C GLU A 378 20.04 -14.81 -2.70
N LEU A 379 19.82 -13.85 -1.80
CA LEU A 379 20.01 -14.01 -0.37
C LEU A 379 18.68 -13.77 0.35
N LEU A 380 18.36 -14.66 1.28
CA LEU A 380 17.21 -14.57 2.19
C LEU A 380 17.69 -14.76 3.64
N MET A 381 17.27 -13.86 4.52
CA MET A 381 17.54 -13.92 5.95
C MET A 381 16.39 -14.57 6.72
N ASP A 382 16.69 -15.35 7.76
CA ASP A 382 15.67 -15.78 8.74
C ASP A 382 15.27 -14.54 9.57
N PRO A 383 13.99 -14.13 9.55
CA PRO A 383 13.51 -13.04 10.40
C PRO A 383 13.47 -13.41 11.90
N ARG A 384 13.70 -14.66 12.28
CA ARG A 384 13.77 -15.15 13.66
C ARG A 384 15.23 -15.46 14.03
N ARG A 385 15.60 -15.24 15.30
CA ARG A 385 16.96 -15.46 15.87
C ARG A 385 18.08 -14.76 15.09
N GLU A 386 18.48 -13.58 15.58
CA GLU A 386 19.75 -12.91 15.24
C GLU A 386 20.07 -12.63 13.76
N GLY A 387 19.10 -12.83 12.85
CA GLY A 387 19.23 -12.50 11.43
C GLY A 387 20.38 -13.25 10.77
N LEU A 388 20.25 -14.58 10.68
CA LEU A 388 21.17 -15.45 9.94
C LEU A 388 20.68 -15.67 8.50
N VAL A 389 21.59 -16.05 7.60
CA VAL A 389 21.30 -16.38 6.20
C VAL A 389 20.54 -17.70 6.15
N GLN A 390 19.28 -17.65 5.72
CA GLN A 390 18.40 -18.81 5.58
C GLN A 390 18.49 -19.45 4.19
N SER A 391 18.78 -18.65 3.17
CA SER A 391 19.12 -19.14 1.82
C SER A 391 20.16 -18.25 1.15
N LEU A 392 21.06 -18.89 0.41
CA LEU A 392 21.99 -18.27 -0.54
C LEU A 392 22.03 -19.14 -1.80
N ASP A 393 21.40 -18.65 -2.87
CA ASP A 393 21.21 -19.38 -4.11
C ASP A 393 21.89 -18.69 -5.29
N THR A 394 22.52 -19.48 -6.15
CA THR A 394 23.21 -19.02 -7.37
C THR A 394 22.62 -19.74 -8.57
N ILE A 395 21.91 -19.00 -9.44
CA ILE A 395 21.05 -19.56 -10.49
C ILE A 395 21.45 -18.94 -11.83
N ALA A 396 21.72 -19.79 -12.83
CA ALA A 396 21.80 -19.34 -14.23
C ALA A 396 20.38 -19.20 -14.81
N ARG A 397 20.04 -18.02 -15.34
CA ARG A 397 18.69 -17.63 -15.76
C ARG A 397 18.58 -17.38 -17.25
#